data_AF-A3UFV1-F1
#
_entry.id   AF-A3UFV1-F1
#
_cell.length_a   1.000
_cell.length_b   1.000
_cell.length_c   1.000
_cell.angle_alpha   90.00
_cell.angle_beta   90.00
_cell.angle_gamma   90.00
#
_symmetry.space_group_name_H-M   'P 1'
#
loop_
_entity.id
_entity.type
_entity.pdbx_description
1 polymer ?
#
loop_
_entity_poly.entity_id
_entity_poly.type
_entity_poly.pdbx_seq_one_letter_code
_entity_poly.pdbx_strand_id
1 'polypeptide(L)'
;MTTAPLGSKANPSQYDCLPDLAEDEPYFVIRADDPLANALVELHAYIGAGQAGAAHNKLAEIMELTREQPPRPAGSPKYRETFAISLSMEAWRGKHPK
;
A
#
# COMPACT_ATOMS: atom_id res chain seq x y z
N MET A 1 5.64 20.92 -21.66
CA MET A 1 5.65 19.45 -21.58
C MET A 1 5.21 19.07 -20.18
N THR A 2 4.13 18.32 -20.03
CA THR A 2 3.74 17.74 -18.74
C THR A 2 4.59 16.50 -18.50
N THR A 3 5.54 16.59 -17.57
CA THR A 3 6.30 15.44 -17.08
C THR A 3 5.34 14.43 -16.46
N ALA A 4 5.51 13.13 -16.76
CA ALA A 4 4.69 12.08 -16.18
C ALA A 4 4.78 12.09 -14.64
N PRO A 5 3.71 11.74 -13.89
CA PRO A 5 3.74 11.75 -12.43
C PRO A 5 4.81 10.81 -11.84
N LEU A 6 5.47 11.22 -10.76
CA LEU A 6 6.44 10.39 -10.04
C LEU A 6 5.78 9.08 -9.57
N GLY A 7 6.47 7.96 -9.77
CA GLY A 7 5.96 6.63 -9.44
C GLY A 7 5.01 6.04 -10.49
N SER A 8 4.81 6.72 -11.62
CA SER A 8 4.08 6.16 -12.77
C SER A 8 5.01 5.33 -13.64
N LYS A 9 4.44 4.48 -14.51
CA LYS A 9 5.22 3.68 -15.48
C LYS A 9 6.13 4.53 -16.39
N ALA A 10 5.74 5.77 -16.69
CA ALA A 10 6.48 6.68 -17.56
C ALA A 10 7.44 7.62 -16.79
N ASN A 11 7.41 7.59 -15.45
CA ASN A 11 8.34 8.29 -14.56
C ASN A 11 8.48 7.46 -13.26
N PRO A 12 9.17 6.31 -13.34
CA PRO A 12 9.28 5.38 -12.21
C PRO A 12 10.03 6.02 -11.05
N SER A 13 9.71 5.60 -9.84
CA SER A 13 10.47 6.01 -8.65
C SER A 13 11.86 5.39 -8.69
N GLN A 14 12.85 6.07 -8.11
CA GLN A 14 14.15 5.44 -7.84
C GLN A 14 14.07 4.27 -6.85
N TYR A 15 12.94 4.14 -6.15
CA TYR A 15 12.61 3.07 -5.20
C TYR A 15 11.50 2.14 -5.74
N ASP A 16 11.30 2.09 -7.05
CA ASP A 16 10.38 1.11 -7.65
C ASP A 16 10.94 -0.30 -7.40
N CYS A 17 10.24 -1.09 -6.58
CA CYS A 17 10.69 -2.42 -6.21
C CYS A 17 10.42 -3.46 -7.29
N LEU A 18 9.55 -3.18 -8.26
CA LEU A 18 9.10 -4.19 -9.24
C LEU A 18 10.26 -4.87 -9.99
N PRO A 19 11.34 -4.18 -10.39
CA PRO A 19 12.51 -4.82 -11.01
C PRO A 19 13.35 -5.68 -10.05
N ASP A 20 13.27 -5.42 -8.74
CA ASP A 20 14.14 -6.04 -7.72
C ASP A 20 13.46 -7.21 -6.98
N LEU A 21 12.16 -7.42 -7.17
CA LEU A 21 11.41 -8.51 -6.53
C LEU A 21 11.93 -9.89 -6.98
N ALA A 22 12.03 -10.83 -6.04
CA ALA A 22 12.25 -12.22 -6.40
C ALA A 22 11.05 -12.79 -7.17
N GLU A 23 11.26 -13.85 -7.97
CA GLU A 23 10.20 -14.45 -8.79
C GLU A 23 8.99 -14.93 -7.96
N ASP A 24 9.21 -15.31 -6.71
CA ASP A 24 8.18 -15.80 -5.78
C ASP A 24 7.81 -14.79 -4.67
N GLU A 25 8.37 -13.58 -4.69
CA GLU A 25 8.10 -12.56 -3.67
C GLU A 25 6.72 -11.91 -3.90
N PRO A 26 5.76 -12.08 -2.98
CA PRO A 26 4.44 -11.48 -3.15
C PRO A 26 4.49 -9.97 -2.90
N TYR A 27 3.88 -9.19 -3.80
CA TYR A 27 3.68 -7.75 -3.66
C TYR A 27 2.21 -7.37 -3.90
N PHE A 28 1.80 -6.21 -3.38
CA PHE A 28 0.44 -5.70 -3.56
C PHE A 28 0.47 -4.25 -4.01
N VAL A 29 -0.20 -3.95 -5.13
CA VAL A 29 -0.24 -2.61 -5.70
C VAL A 29 -1.55 -1.92 -5.35
N ILE A 30 -1.45 -0.74 -4.74
CA ILE A 30 -2.57 0.19 -4.58
C ILE A 30 -2.45 1.26 -5.65
N ARG A 31 -3.46 1.35 -6.52
CA ARG A 31 -3.46 2.30 -7.65
C ARG A 31 -3.92 3.68 -7.17
N ALA A 32 -3.45 4.73 -7.84
CA ALA A 32 -3.78 6.12 -7.52
C ALA A 32 -5.28 6.48 -7.68
N ASP A 33 -6.08 5.64 -8.35
CA ASP A 33 -7.54 5.79 -8.42
C ASP A 33 -8.26 5.24 -7.19
N ASP A 34 -7.57 4.53 -6.29
CA ASP A 34 -8.09 4.17 -4.99
C ASP A 34 -8.00 5.40 -4.05
N PRO A 35 -9.12 5.90 -3.49
CA PRO A 35 -9.13 7.11 -2.67
C PRO A 35 -8.24 7.05 -1.43
N LEU A 36 -7.85 5.84 -0.99
CA LEU A 36 -6.99 5.66 0.17
C LEU A 36 -5.50 5.56 -0.21
N ALA A 37 -5.16 5.53 -1.50
CA ALA A 37 -3.82 5.19 -1.97
C ALA A 37 -2.73 6.11 -1.41
N ASN A 38 -2.89 7.43 -1.54
CA ASN A 38 -1.90 8.39 -1.05
C ASN A 38 -1.80 8.37 0.48
N ALA A 39 -2.93 8.28 1.17
CA ALA A 39 -2.98 8.30 2.63
C ALA A 39 -2.30 7.04 3.23
N LEU A 40 -2.47 5.87 2.60
CA LEU A 40 -1.79 4.64 3.01
C LEU A 40 -0.27 4.70 2.77
N VAL A 41 0.17 5.31 1.66
CA VAL A 41 1.60 5.53 1.38
C VAL A 41 2.21 6.50 2.41
N GLU A 42 1.53 7.58 2.75
CA GLU A 42 1.96 8.53 3.79
C GLU A 42 2.04 7.86 5.17
N LEU A 43 1.03 7.06 5.53
CA LEU A 43 1.02 6.31 6.78
C LEU A 43 2.24 5.39 6.90
N HIS A 44 2.55 4.65 5.82
CA HIS A 44 3.75 3.80 5.77
C HIS A 44 5.03 4.61 5.99
N ALA A 45 5.15 5.77 5.33
CA ALA A 45 6.30 6.65 5.47
C ALA A 45 6.45 7.20 6.90
N TYR A 46 5.36 7.64 7.54
CA TYR A 46 5.40 8.13 8.92
C TYR A 46 5.83 7.05 9.92
N ILE A 47 5.36 5.81 9.74
CA ILE A 47 5.76 4.67 10.56
C ILE A 47 7.26 4.39 10.37
N GLY A 48 7.73 4.30 9.13
CA GLY A 48 9.15 4.04 8.81
C GLY A 48 10.09 5.13 9.33
N ALA A 49 9.64 6.38 9.37
CA ALA A 49 10.39 7.52 9.89
C ALA A 49 10.31 7.68 11.43
N GLY A 50 9.61 6.80 12.14
CA GLY A 50 9.45 6.89 13.60
C GLY A 50 8.54 8.03 14.08
N GLN A 51 7.74 8.62 13.19
CA GLN A 51 6.87 9.76 13.49
C GLN A 51 5.49 9.29 13.98
N ALA A 52 5.45 8.63 15.14
CA ALA A 52 4.25 7.97 15.66
C ALA A 52 3.02 8.90 15.79
N GLY A 53 3.21 10.16 16.20
CA GLY A 53 2.12 11.14 16.29
C GLY A 53 1.50 11.47 14.92
N ALA A 54 2.34 11.68 13.90
CA ALA A 54 1.87 11.92 12.53
C ALA A 54 1.19 10.69 11.94
N ALA A 55 1.74 9.49 12.20
CA ALA A 55 1.12 8.23 11.81
C ALA A 55 -0.28 8.05 12.44
N HIS A 56 -0.43 8.36 13.72
CA HIS A 56 -1.72 8.29 14.41
C HIS A 56 -2.75 9.24 13.78
N ASN A 57 -2.37 10.49 13.53
CA ASN A 57 -3.25 11.47 12.90
C ASN A 57 -3.66 11.03 11.49
N LYS A 58 -2.72 10.49 10.70
CA LYS A 58 -3.00 9.99 9.35
C LYS A 58 -3.96 8.79 9.38
N LEU A 59 -3.83 7.89 10.36
CA LEU A 59 -4.77 6.79 10.53
C LEU A 59 -6.18 7.31 10.82
N ALA A 60 -6.33 8.30 11.69
CA ALA A 60 -7.64 8.91 11.97
C ALA A 60 -8.27 9.53 10.70
N GLU A 61 -7.47 10.23 9.90
CA GLU A 61 -7.90 10.79 8.61
C GLU A 61 -8.39 9.70 7.64
N ILE A 62 -7.66 8.57 7.52
CA ILE A 62 -8.08 7.43 6.70
C ILE A 62 -9.45 6.91 7.15
N MET A 63 -9.68 6.78 8.46
CA MET A 63 -10.97 6.33 8.97
C MET A 63 -12.09 7.30 8.58
N GLU A 64 -11.84 8.60 8.57
CA GLU A 64 -12.80 9.60 8.13
C GLU A 64 -13.09 9.55 6.62
N LEU A 65 -12.08 9.34 5.78
CA LEU A 65 -12.27 9.17 4.32
C LEU A 65 -13.20 7.99 4.00
N THR A 66 -13.24 6.97 4.86
CA THR A 66 -14.11 5.81 4.72
C THR A 66 -15.48 5.96 5.39
N ARG A 67 -15.79 7.10 6.02
CA ARG A 67 -17.05 7.30 6.74
C ARG A 67 -18.25 7.45 5.80
N GLU A 68 -18.09 8.12 4.67
CA GLU A 68 -19.20 8.43 3.76
C GLU A 68 -19.53 7.29 2.78
N GLN A 69 -18.58 6.39 2.51
CA GLN A 69 -18.82 5.20 1.70
C GLN A 69 -18.89 3.97 2.60
N PRO A 70 -20.01 3.21 2.61
CA PRO A 70 -20.08 1.98 3.38
C PRO A 70 -18.92 1.07 2.95
N PRO A 71 -18.14 0.52 3.91
CA PRO A 71 -17.05 -0.37 3.58
C PRO A 71 -17.58 -1.52 2.72
N ARG A 72 -16.88 -1.86 1.63
CA ARG A 72 -17.34 -2.98 0.79
C ARG A 72 -17.39 -4.24 1.66
N PRO A 73 -18.35 -5.15 1.41
CA PRO A 73 -18.46 -6.37 2.20
C PRO A 73 -17.12 -7.10 2.26
N ALA A 74 -16.72 -7.54 3.46
CA ALA A 74 -15.50 -8.32 3.68
C ALA A 74 -15.42 -9.57 2.78
N GLY A 75 -16.58 -10.09 2.34
CA GLY A 75 -16.69 -11.19 1.39
C GLY A 75 -16.49 -10.84 -0.08
N SER A 76 -16.19 -9.59 -0.45
CA SER A 76 -15.96 -9.25 -1.85
C SER A 76 -14.69 -9.95 -2.37
N PRO A 77 -14.69 -10.42 -3.63
CA PRO A 77 -13.52 -11.10 -4.20
C PRO A 77 -12.22 -10.29 -4.09
N LYS A 78 -12.30 -8.95 -4.26
CA LYS A 78 -11.14 -8.05 -4.13
C LYS A 78 -10.50 -8.16 -2.75
N TYR A 79 -11.28 -8.00 -1.67
CA TYR A 79 -10.71 -8.00 -0.32
C TYR A 79 -10.25 -9.39 0.14
N ARG A 80 -10.93 -10.47 -0.29
CA ARG A 80 -10.44 -11.84 -0.04
C ARG A 80 -9.04 -12.05 -0.62
N GLU A 81 -8.83 -11.62 -1.86
CA GLU A 81 -7.52 -11.71 -2.51
C GLU A 81 -6.48 -10.84 -1.78
N THR A 82 -6.81 -9.60 -1.41
CA THR A 82 -5.90 -8.73 -0.66
C THR A 82 -5.48 -9.36 0.69
N PHE A 83 -6.41 -9.99 1.42
CA PHE A 83 -6.07 -10.71 2.65
C PHE A 83 -5.21 -11.95 2.38
N ALA A 84 -5.49 -12.71 1.31
CA ALA A 84 -4.68 -13.87 0.93
C ALA A 84 -3.24 -13.47 0.54
N ILE A 85 -3.07 -12.35 -0.19
CA ILE A 85 -1.76 -11.80 -0.53
C ILE A 85 -1.02 -11.36 0.74
N SER A 86 -1.70 -10.67 1.67
CA SER A 86 -1.13 -10.28 2.97
C SER A 86 -0.59 -11.48 3.76
N LEU A 87 -1.37 -12.55 3.84
CA LEU A 87 -0.94 -13.81 4.49
C LEU A 87 0.27 -14.43 3.77
N SER A 88 0.28 -14.38 2.43
CA SER A 88 1.39 -14.90 1.63
C SER A 88 2.69 -14.11 1.87
N MET A 89 2.60 -12.78 2.01
CA MET A 89 3.73 -11.91 2.37
C MET A 89 4.31 -12.24 3.73
N GLU A 90 3.46 -12.48 4.73
CA GLU A 90 3.90 -12.91 6.05
C GLU A 90 4.63 -14.26 5.99
N ALA A 91 4.03 -15.24 5.30
CA ALA A 91 4.62 -16.57 5.16
C ALA A 91 5.96 -16.54 4.38
N TRP A 92 6.05 -15.74 3.32
CA TRP A 92 7.28 -15.61 2.52
C TRP A 92 8.41 -14.98 3.36
N ARG A 93 8.11 -13.89 4.10
CA ARG A 93 9.10 -13.25 5.00
C ARG A 93 9.58 -14.19 6.11
N GLY A 94 8.71 -15.04 6.64
CA GLY A 94 9.09 -16.04 7.64
C GLY A 94 10.09 -17.08 7.13
N LYS A 95 10.13 -17.34 5.82
CA LYS A 95 11.06 -18.26 5.16
C LYS A 95 12.33 -17.57 4.62
N HIS A 96 12.27 -16.25 4.42
CA HIS A 96 13.35 -15.42 3.89
C HIS A 96 13.68 -14.27 4.86
N PRO A 97 14.26 -14.57 6.04
CA PRO A 97 14.70 -13.53 6.96
C PRO A 97 15.82 -12.68 6.31
N LYS A 98 15.78 -11.37 6.54
CA LYS A 98 16.84 -10.44 6.12
C LYS A 98 18.10 -10.62 6.95
#